data_AF-A0A924NA34-F1
#
_entry.id   AF-A0A924NA34-F1
#
_cell.length_a   1.000
_cell.length_b   1.000
_cell.length_c   1.000
_cell.angle_alpha   90.00
_cell.angle_beta   90.00
_cell.angle_gamma   90.00
#
_symmetry.space_group_name_H-M   'P 1'
#
loop_
_entity.id
_entity.type
_entity.pdbx_description
1 polymer ?
#
loop_
_entity_poly.entity_id
_entity_poly.type
_entity_poly.pdbx_seq_one_letter_code
_entity_poly.pdbx_strand_id
1 'polypeptide(L)' 'TMLMTGVNDLRTPMEQTEQFYRALKLRKIPTAMIRFNDEWHGTSSKPSNFLRTQLYMRSWFKRYASKEGKVAARD' A
#
# COMPACT_ATOMS: atom_id res chain seq x y z
N THR A 1 -7.53 1.27 -0.53
CA THR A 1 -6.48 1.22 0.49
C THR A 1 -5.17 0.73 -0.07
N MET A 2 -4.05 1.39 0.25
CA MET A 2 -2.71 0.93 -0.10
C MET A 2 -2.01 0.37 1.13
N LEU A 3 -1.31 -0.75 0.96
CA LEU A 3 -0.52 -1.42 1.99
C LEU A 3 0.94 -1.44 1.56
N MET A 4 1.86 -1.13 2.48
CA MET A 4 3.29 -1.03 2.25
C MET A 4 4.01 -1.81 3.35
N THR A 5 4.90 -2.73 2.99
CA THR A 5 5.57 -3.62 3.95
C THR A 5 6.98 -4.00 3.47
N GLY A 6 7.92 -4.09 4.42
CA GLY A 6 9.25 -4.66 4.17
C GLY A 6 9.17 -6.19 4.14
N VAL A 7 9.88 -6.81 3.20
CA VAL A 7 9.86 -8.28 3.04
C VAL A 7 10.45 -9.01 4.24
N ASN A 8 11.37 -8.36 4.96
CA ASN A 8 12.06 -8.94 6.11
C ASN A 8 11.52 -8.42 7.45
N ASP A 9 10.33 -7.81 7.49
CA ASP A 9 9.80 -7.26 8.74
C ASP A 9 9.49 -8.35 9.76
N LEU A 10 10.22 -8.37 10.89
CA LEU A 10 9.98 -9.30 12.00
C LEU A 10 9.08 -8.72 13.10
N ARG A 11 8.86 -7.40 13.12
CA ARG A 11 8.02 -6.73 14.12
C ARG A 11 6.55 -6.79 13.73
N THR A 12 6.28 -6.62 12.43
CA THR A 12 4.97 -6.83 11.81
C THR A 12 5.12 -7.76 10.61
N PRO A 13 5.16 -9.10 10.84
CA PRO A 13 5.36 -10.09 9.79
C PRO A 13 4.41 -9.92 8.60
N MET A 14 4.92 -10.20 7.40
CA MET A 14 4.24 -9.92 6.12
C MET A 14 2.86 -10.59 6.03
N GLU A 15 2.65 -11.72 6.72
CA GLU A 15 1.38 -12.45 6.80
C GLU A 15 0.24 -11.54 7.27
N GLN A 16 0.49 -10.62 8.20
CA GLN A 16 -0.53 -9.68 8.68
C GLN A 16 -1.01 -8.77 7.52
N THR A 17 -0.07 -8.27 6.71
CA THR A 17 -0.39 -7.44 5.55
C THR A 17 -1.12 -8.25 4.48
N GLU A 18 -0.68 -9.49 4.22
CA GLU A 18 -1.31 -10.38 3.23
C GLU A 18 -2.75 -10.75 3.59
N GLN A 19 -3.00 -11.08 4.86
CA GLN A 19 -4.35 -11.39 5.34
C GLN A 19 -5.29 -10.20 5.16
N PHE A 20 -4.84 -8.98 5.51
CA PHE A 20 -5.64 -7.78 5.32
C PHE A 20 -5.85 -7.45 3.84
N TYR A 21 -4.82 -7.58 3.00
CA TYR A 21 -4.93 -7.42 1.55
C TYR A 21 -5.99 -8.35 0.95
N ARG A 22 -5.96 -9.65 1.31
CA ARG A 22 -6.95 -10.64 0.87
C ARG A 22 -8.35 -10.27 1.32
N ALA A 23 -8.54 -9.90 2.58
CA ALA A 23 -9.85 -9.46 3.10
C ALA A 23 -10.42 -8.27 2.31
N LEU A 24 -9.58 -7.27 1.98
CA LEU A 24 -10.00 -6.12 1.19
C LEU A 24 -10.35 -6.51 -0.26
N LYS A 25 -9.60 -7.44 -0.87
CA LYS A 25 -9.90 -7.98 -2.19
C LYS A 25 -11.24 -8.72 -2.22
N LEU A 26 -11.51 -9.58 -1.24
CA LEU A 26 -12.80 -10.26 -1.09
C LEU A 26 -13.97 -9.27 -0.99
N ARG A 27 -13.75 -8.15 -0.31
CA ARG A 27 -14.72 -7.05 -0.19
C ARG A 27 -14.79 -6.12 -1.40
N LYS A 28 -14.06 -6.42 -2.48
CA LYS A 28 -13.99 -5.61 -3.71
C LYS A 28 -13.57 -4.15 -3.46
N ILE A 29 -12.79 -3.90 -2.41
CA ILE A 29 -12.25 -2.55 -2.14
C ILE A 29 -11.03 -2.34 -3.06
N PRO A 30 -10.90 -1.19 -3.73
CA PRO A 30 -9.70 -0.88 -4.52
C PRO A 30 -8.44 -0.93 -3.64
N THR A 31 -7.54 -1.88 -3.92
CA THR A 31 -6.34 -2.11 -3.10
C THR A 31 -5.07 -2.37 -3.90
N ALA A 32 -3.96 -1.95 -3.31
CA ALA A 32 -2.60 -2.26 -3.76
C ALA A 32 -1.75 -2.68 -2.55
N MET A 33 -0.89 -3.69 -2.75
CA MET A 33 0.12 -4.13 -1.79
C MET A 33 1.50 -3.93 -2.42
N ILE A 34 2.36 -3.18 -1.75
CA ILE A 34 3.72 -2.88 -2.18
C ILE A 34 4.67 -3.57 -1.22
N ARG A 35 5.53 -4.42 -1.78
CA ARG A 35 6.61 -5.08 -1.06
C ARG A 35 7.91 -4.33 -1.31
N PHE A 36 8.66 -4.10 -0.24
CA PHE A 36 9.98 -3.49 -0.29
C PHE A 36 11.03 -4.55 0.03
N ASN A 37 11.74 -5.00 -1.01
CA ASN A 37 12.84 -5.94 -0.87
C ASN A 37 13.96 -5.32 -0.05
N ASP A 38 14.64 -6.16 0.73
CA ASP A 38 15.75 -5.79 1.63
C ASP A 38 15.37 -4.77 2.72
N GLU A 39 14.08 -4.57 3.00
CA GLU A 39 13.60 -3.74 4.10
C GLU A 39 13.00 -4.61 5.21
N TRP A 40 13.17 -4.14 6.45
CA TRP A 40 12.64 -4.75 7.68
C TRP A 40 11.42 -3.97 8.15
N HIS A 41 11.41 -3.53 9.41
CA HIS A 41 10.40 -2.62 9.90
C HIS A 41 10.67 -1.18 9.43
N GLY A 42 10.24 -0.87 8.21
CA GLY A 42 10.44 0.42 7.55
C GLY A 42 10.50 0.29 6.03
N THR A 43 10.74 1.41 5.34
CA THR A 43 10.89 1.44 3.88
C THR A 43 11.95 2.44 3.40
N SER A 44 12.85 2.87 4.30
CA SER A 44 13.78 3.97 4.06
C SER A 44 15.26 3.58 4.17
N SER A 45 15.59 2.33 4.52
CA SER A 45 16.97 1.88 4.64
C SER A 45 17.69 1.89 3.28
N LYS A 46 16.97 1.65 2.18
CA LYS A 46 17.45 1.88 0.82
C LYS A 46 16.92 3.22 0.30
N PRO A 47 17.78 4.15 -0.19
CA PRO A 47 17.33 5.43 -0.75
C PRO A 47 16.30 5.29 -1.89
N SER A 48 16.42 4.24 -2.71
CA SER A 48 15.46 3.92 -3.77
C SER A 48 14.09 3.53 -3.23
N ASN A 49 14.04 2.76 -2.14
CA ASN A 49 12.79 2.40 -1.46
C ASN A 49 12.14 3.60 -0.77
N PHE A 50 12.96 4.48 -0.18
CA PHE A 50 12.46 5.74 0.37
C PHE A 50 11.75 6.56 -0.70
N LEU A 51 12.39 6.76 -1.86
CA LEU A 51 11.79 7.50 -2.98
C LEU A 51 10.51 6.82 -3.48
N ARG A 52 10.50 5.48 -3.62
CA ARG A 52 9.32 4.70 -3.97
C ARG A 52 8.17 4.94 -2.99
N THR A 53 8.44 4.97 -1.69
CA THR A 53 7.45 5.24 -0.64
C THR A 53 6.76 6.59 -0.89
N GLN A 54 7.55 7.66 -1.09
CA GLN A 54 7.01 9.00 -1.33
C GLN A 54 6.19 9.06 -2.63
N LEU A 55 6.70 8.48 -3.71
CA LEU A 55 6.02 8.50 -5.02
C LEU A 55 4.71 7.71 -5.02
N TYR A 56 4.70 6.49 -4.44
CA TYR A 56 3.47 5.70 -4.35
C TYR A 56 2.44 6.35 -3.43
N MET A 57 2.85 6.88 -2.28
CA MET A 57 1.96 7.59 -1.36
C MET A 57 1.31 8.79 -2.05
N ARG A 58 2.10 9.65 -2.70
CA ARG A 58 1.58 10.81 -3.43
C ARG A 58 0.65 10.40 -4.57
N SER A 59 1.01 9.38 -5.33
CA SER A 59 0.18 8.86 -6.44
C SER A 59 -1.15 8.29 -5.94
N TRP A 60 -1.13 7.54 -4.82
CA TRP A 60 -2.33 6.98 -4.22
C TRP A 60 -3.30 8.07 -3.74
N PHE A 61 -2.80 9.07 -3.00
CA PHE A 61 -3.63 10.18 -2.56
C PHE A 61 -4.14 11.02 -3.73
N LYS A 62 -3.31 11.27 -4.76
CA LYS A 62 -3.78 11.96 -5.98
C LYS A 62 -4.97 11.24 -6.63
N ARG A 63 -4.96 9.90 -6.61
CA ARG A 63 -6.03 9.08 -7.21
C ARG A 63 -7.30 8.99 -6.36
N TYR A 64 -7.18 8.98 -5.03
CA TYR A 64 -8.30 8.62 -4.14
C TYR A 64 -8.71 9.68 -3.11
N ALA A 65 -7.91 10.73 -2.87
CA ALA A 65 -8.24 11.78 -1.90
C ALA A 65 -8.88 13.03 -2.52
N SER A 66 -8.89 13.17 -3.85
CA SER A 66 -9.65 14.23 -4.50
C SER A 66 -11.15 13.98 -4.36
N LYS A 67 -11.87 15.04 -3.96
CA LYS A 67 -13.30 15.05 -3.60
C LYS A 67 -14.27 14.72 -4.76
N GLU A 68 -13.77 14.31 -5.93
CA GLU A 68 -14.54 13.96 -7.14
C GLU A 68 -14.81 12.47 -7.29
N GLY A 69 -14.37 11.62 -6.35
CA GLY A 69 -14.60 10.18 -6.36
C GLY A 69 -16.02 9.71 -5.99
N LYS A 70 -17.07 10.49 -6.26
CA LYS A 70 -18.48 10.14 -5.97
C LYS A 70 -19.41 9.99 -7.19
N VAL A 71 -18.96 10.24 -8.42
CA VAL A 71 -19.88 10.23 -9.60
C VAL A 71 -19.77 8.97 -10.48
N ALA A 72 -18.68 8.22 -10.46
CA ALA A 72 -18.45 7.15 -11.45
C ALA A 72 -18.85 5.71 -11.04
N ALA A 73 -19.70 5.55 -10.01
CA ALA A 73 -20.16 4.23 -9.55
C ALA A 73 -21.68 4.17 -9.37
N ARG A 74 -22.41 4.85 -10.27
CA ARG A 74 -23.81 4.59 -10.56
C ARG A 74 -23.91 4.34 -12.05
N ASP A 75 -23.99 3.05 -12.39
CA ASP A 75 -24.67 2.47 -13.56
C ASP A 75 -24.92 0.99 -13.22
#